data_AF-A0A379X1E3-F1
#
_entry.id   AF-A0A379X1E3-F1
#
_cell.length_a   1.000
_cell.length_b   1.000
_cell.length_c   1.000
_cell.angle_alpha   90.00
_cell.angle_beta   90.00
_cell.angle_gamma   90.00
#
_symmetry.space_group_name_H-M   'P 1'
#
loop_
_entity.id
_entity.type
_entity.pdbx_description
1 polymer ?
#
loop_
_entity_poly.entity_id
_entity_poly.type
_entity_poly.pdbx_seq_one_letter_code
_entity_poly.pdbx_strand_id
1 'polypeptide(L)'
;MPVLFDWGYFSDHENSFPQELLDKLVKRANLPGYLGNCHSSGTVILDQLGEEHMKTGKPIFYTSADSVFQIACHEETFGLDKLYELCEIAREELTEGGYNIGRVIARPFIGDKAGNFQRTGNRHDLAVEPPAPTVLQKLVDEKQGHVVSVGKIADIYANCGITKKVKATGLDALFDATLKEMKEAGDKTIVFTNFVDFDSSWGHRRDIAGYAAGLELFDRRLPELMELVGEDDILILTADHGCGPELDRY
;
A
#
# COMPACT_ATOMS: atom_id res chain seq x y z
N MET A 1 -2.29 -1.50 19.38
CA MET A 1 -3.64 -1.09 19.79
C MET A 1 -4.55 -1.30 18.59
N PRO A 2 -5.70 -1.99 18.74
CA PRO A 2 -6.68 -2.05 17.66
C PRO A 2 -7.19 -0.64 17.36
N VAL A 3 -7.44 -0.35 16.09
CA VAL A 3 -8.16 0.87 15.69
C VAL A 3 -9.61 0.67 16.09
N LEU A 4 -10.17 1.60 16.87
CA LEU A 4 -11.54 1.52 17.41
C LEU A 4 -12.56 2.32 16.57
N PHE A 5 -12.13 2.84 15.43
CA PHE A 5 -12.95 3.57 14.48
C PHE A 5 -12.99 2.85 13.15
N ASP A 6 -14.06 3.08 12.39
CA ASP A 6 -14.18 2.56 11.03
C ASP A 6 -13.38 3.42 10.05
N TRP A 7 -12.72 2.75 9.12
CA TRP A 7 -12.12 3.40 7.96
C TRP A 7 -13.21 3.93 7.04
N GLY A 8 -12.96 5.07 6.40
CA GLY A 8 -13.82 5.56 5.33
C GLY A 8 -13.57 4.80 4.05
N TYR A 9 -14.63 4.59 3.28
CA TYR A 9 -14.57 3.98 1.96
C TYR A 9 -15.39 4.82 1.00
N PHE A 10 -14.89 4.99 -0.22
CA PHE A 10 -15.66 5.56 -1.31
C PHE A 10 -16.42 4.40 -1.96
N SER A 11 -17.70 4.22 -1.67
CA SER A 11 -18.47 3.05 -2.13
C SER A 11 -19.04 3.18 -3.54
N ASP A 12 -19.29 4.41 -3.98
CA ASP A 12 -19.94 4.67 -5.26
C ASP A 12 -18.96 4.43 -6.41
N HIS A 13 -19.35 3.60 -7.38
CA HIS A 13 -18.48 3.23 -8.51
C HIS A 13 -18.23 4.39 -9.48
N GLU A 14 -19.18 5.31 -9.58
CA GLU A 14 -19.10 6.55 -10.34
C GLU A 14 -19.35 7.73 -9.40
N ASN A 15 -18.70 8.85 -9.64
CA ASN A 15 -18.70 10.00 -8.73
C ASN A 15 -18.30 9.61 -7.30
N SER A 16 -17.27 8.76 -7.19
CA SER A 16 -16.82 8.13 -5.96
C SER A 16 -16.45 9.11 -4.85
N PHE A 17 -15.96 10.30 -5.21
CA PHE A 17 -15.47 11.29 -4.28
C PHE A 17 -16.46 12.43 -4.10
N PRO A 18 -16.70 12.88 -2.85
CA PRO A 18 -17.52 14.05 -2.59
C PRO A 18 -17.00 15.29 -3.33
N GLN A 19 -17.91 16.05 -3.93
CA GLN A 19 -17.55 17.22 -4.73
C GLN A 19 -16.77 18.26 -3.92
N GLU A 20 -17.11 18.46 -2.65
CA GLU A 20 -16.39 19.39 -1.77
C GLU A 20 -14.90 19.05 -1.64
N LEU A 21 -14.54 17.77 -1.52
CA LEU A 21 -13.15 17.33 -1.50
C LEU A 21 -12.47 17.68 -2.82
N LEU A 22 -13.10 17.35 -3.95
CA LEU A 22 -12.53 17.60 -5.27
C LEU A 22 -12.32 19.09 -5.53
N ASP A 23 -13.26 19.94 -5.13
CA ASP A 23 -13.16 21.40 -5.26
C ASP A 23 -12.01 21.96 -4.43
N LYS A 24 -11.83 21.47 -3.20
CA LYS A 24 -10.69 21.85 -2.34
C LYS A 24 -9.36 21.44 -2.98
N LEU A 25 -9.24 20.21 -3.50
CA LEU A 25 -8.03 19.74 -4.16
C LEU A 25 -7.70 20.57 -5.40
N VAL A 26 -8.68 20.82 -6.27
CA VAL A 26 -8.49 21.64 -7.48
C VAL A 26 -8.01 23.04 -7.12
N LYS A 27 -8.65 23.66 -6.13
CA LYS A 27 -8.30 25.01 -5.69
C LYS A 27 -6.92 25.06 -5.03
N ARG A 28 -6.64 24.15 -4.11
CA ARG A 28 -5.45 24.19 -3.25
C ARG A 28 -4.18 23.78 -3.98
N ALA A 29 -4.27 22.77 -4.85
CA ALA A 29 -3.15 22.32 -5.69
C ALA A 29 -3.08 23.04 -7.04
N ASN A 30 -3.90 24.10 -7.24
CA ASN A 30 -3.96 24.90 -8.46
C ASN A 30 -4.05 24.06 -9.74
N LEU A 31 -5.00 23.13 -9.76
CA LEU A 31 -5.18 22.17 -10.86
C LEU A 31 -6.08 22.76 -11.94
N PRO A 32 -5.88 22.39 -13.23
CA PRO A 32 -6.80 22.74 -14.31
C PRO A 32 -8.16 21.98 -14.24
N GLY A 33 -8.35 21.16 -13.21
CA GLY A 33 -9.46 20.23 -13.02
C GLY A 33 -8.94 18.83 -12.66
N TYR A 34 -9.78 17.82 -12.78
CA TYR A 34 -9.44 16.41 -12.59
C TYR A 34 -10.13 15.53 -13.63
N LEU A 35 -9.66 14.30 -13.76
CA LEU A 35 -10.29 13.24 -14.55
C LEU A 35 -10.59 12.04 -13.63
N GLY A 36 -11.44 11.11 -14.08
CA GLY A 36 -11.78 9.90 -13.32
C GLY A 36 -12.97 10.13 -12.40
N ASN A 37 -12.73 10.18 -11.08
CA ASN A 37 -13.77 10.18 -10.04
C ASN A 37 -14.60 8.88 -10.06
N CYS A 38 -13.91 7.74 -10.03
CA CYS A 38 -14.53 6.42 -10.13
C CYS A 38 -13.71 5.32 -9.44
N HIS A 39 -14.32 4.15 -9.32
CA HIS A 39 -13.61 2.89 -9.07
C HIS A 39 -12.99 2.39 -10.37
N SER A 40 -11.70 2.07 -10.35
CA SER A 40 -11.06 1.47 -11.50
C SER A 40 -9.78 0.73 -11.15
N SER A 41 -9.37 -0.18 -12.02
CA SER A 41 -8.03 -0.75 -11.94
C SER A 41 -7.01 0.24 -12.50
N GLY A 42 -5.79 0.21 -11.95
CA GLY A 42 -4.72 1.12 -12.38
C GLY A 42 -4.29 0.93 -13.84
N THR A 43 -4.59 -0.20 -14.50
CA THR A 43 -4.31 -0.37 -15.93
C THR A 43 -5.44 0.20 -16.78
N VAL A 44 -6.69 -0.11 -16.43
CA VAL A 44 -7.87 0.35 -17.18
C VAL A 44 -7.98 1.88 -17.17
N ILE A 45 -7.77 2.52 -16.01
CA ILE A 45 -7.92 3.97 -15.91
C ILE A 45 -6.85 4.73 -16.71
N LEU A 46 -5.64 4.16 -16.84
CA LEU A 46 -4.57 4.76 -17.63
C LEU A 46 -4.86 4.66 -19.12
N ASP A 47 -5.32 3.50 -19.58
CA ASP A 47 -5.70 3.34 -21.00
C ASP A 47 -6.89 4.23 -21.37
N GLN A 48 -7.83 4.46 -20.45
CA GLN A 48 -9.00 5.30 -20.69
C GLN A 48 -8.68 6.80 -20.66
N LEU A 49 -7.85 7.27 -19.71
CA LEU A 49 -7.72 8.69 -19.39
C LEU A 49 -6.29 9.24 -19.54
N GLY A 50 -5.29 8.39 -19.78
CA GLY A 50 -3.88 8.79 -19.82
C GLY A 50 -3.57 9.81 -20.90
N GLU A 51 -4.13 9.64 -22.10
CA GLU A 51 -3.94 10.62 -23.18
C GLU A 51 -4.61 11.97 -22.89
N GLU A 52 -5.81 11.96 -22.31
CA GLU A 52 -6.50 13.20 -21.94
C GLU A 52 -5.76 13.91 -20.81
N HIS A 53 -5.26 13.15 -19.82
CA HIS A 53 -4.38 13.67 -18.78
C HIS A 53 -3.16 14.37 -19.38
N MET A 54 -2.44 13.72 -20.30
CA MET A 54 -1.26 14.30 -20.95
C MET A 54 -1.58 15.56 -21.76
N LYS A 55 -2.75 15.63 -22.40
CA LYS A 55 -3.20 16.79 -23.17
C LYS A 55 -3.65 17.97 -22.30
N THR A 56 -4.29 17.70 -21.17
CA THR A 56 -4.97 18.72 -20.35
C THR A 56 -4.20 19.10 -19.09
N GLY A 57 -3.27 18.26 -18.63
CA GLY A 57 -2.58 18.40 -17.34
C GLY A 57 -3.47 18.13 -16.12
N LYS A 58 -4.70 17.64 -16.31
CA LYS A 58 -5.62 17.30 -15.21
C LYS A 58 -5.23 15.94 -14.60
N PRO A 59 -4.88 15.84 -13.31
CA PRO A 59 -4.58 14.55 -12.67
C PRO A 59 -5.78 13.60 -12.71
N ILE A 60 -5.49 12.30 -12.72
CA ILE A 60 -6.52 11.24 -12.71
C ILE A 60 -6.74 10.78 -11.27
N PHE A 61 -7.94 10.99 -10.74
CA PHE A 61 -8.33 10.52 -9.41
C PHE A 61 -9.18 9.25 -9.52
N TYR A 62 -8.85 8.21 -8.76
CA TYR A 62 -9.60 6.97 -8.72
C TYR A 62 -9.40 6.22 -7.39
N THR A 63 -10.28 5.27 -7.12
CA THR A 63 -10.26 4.45 -5.90
C THR A 63 -10.43 2.96 -6.22
N SER A 64 -10.43 2.12 -5.19
CA SER A 64 -10.66 0.67 -5.28
C SER A 64 -11.60 0.21 -4.16
N ALA A 65 -11.72 -1.10 -3.98
CA ALA A 65 -12.49 -1.69 -2.88
C ALA A 65 -11.89 -1.41 -1.49
N ASP A 66 -10.66 -0.90 -1.42
CA ASP A 66 -9.97 -0.58 -0.17
C ASP A 66 -10.12 0.89 0.20
N SER A 67 -9.76 1.23 1.44
CA SER A 67 -9.77 2.62 1.94
C SER A 67 -8.59 3.42 1.35
N VAL A 68 -8.67 3.76 0.06
CA VAL A 68 -7.59 4.42 -0.68
C VAL A 68 -8.07 5.56 -1.58
N PHE A 69 -7.23 6.57 -1.74
CA PHE A 69 -7.36 7.61 -2.77
C PHE A 69 -6.13 7.57 -3.67
N GLN A 70 -6.29 7.33 -4.97
CA GLN A 70 -5.17 7.13 -5.89
C GLN A 70 -5.10 8.27 -6.91
N ILE A 71 -3.89 8.75 -7.16
CA ILE A 71 -3.62 9.85 -8.07
C ILE A 71 -2.63 9.38 -9.13
N ALA A 72 -3.10 9.28 -10.38
CA ALA A 72 -2.25 8.91 -11.51
C ALA A 72 -1.90 10.13 -12.37
N CYS A 73 -0.60 10.31 -12.61
CA CYS A 73 -0.05 11.36 -13.45
C CYS A 73 1.12 10.83 -14.28
N HIS A 74 1.26 11.34 -15.50
CA HIS A 74 2.36 11.00 -16.40
C HIS A 74 3.62 11.78 -15.99
N GLU A 75 4.75 11.09 -15.84
CA GLU A 75 5.97 11.67 -15.25
C GLU A 75 6.50 12.86 -16.06
N GLU A 76 6.48 12.79 -17.39
CA GLU A 76 7.06 13.84 -18.24
C GLU A 76 6.17 15.07 -18.39
N THR A 77 4.84 14.91 -18.38
CA THR A 77 3.90 16.00 -18.69
C THR A 77 3.36 16.67 -17.44
N PHE A 78 3.31 15.96 -16.30
CA PHE A 78 2.85 16.50 -15.03
C PHE A 78 4.00 16.77 -14.05
N GLY A 79 5.04 15.92 -14.05
CA GLY A 79 6.18 16.00 -13.14
C GLY A 79 5.95 15.23 -11.83
N LEU A 80 7.00 14.52 -11.39
CA LEU A 80 6.94 13.66 -10.20
C LEU A 80 6.81 14.46 -8.90
N ASP A 81 7.57 15.54 -8.74
CA ASP A 81 7.52 16.38 -7.53
C ASP A 81 6.13 17.00 -7.34
N LYS A 82 5.50 17.44 -8.43
CA LYS A 82 4.14 17.98 -8.42
C LYS A 82 3.10 16.91 -8.06
N LEU A 83 3.30 15.67 -8.51
CA LEU A 83 2.45 14.54 -8.11
C LEU A 83 2.56 14.27 -6.61
N TYR A 84 3.77 14.31 -6.05
CA TYR A 84 3.97 14.11 -4.62
C TYR A 84 3.36 15.24 -3.79
N GLU A 85 3.58 16.50 -4.17
CA GLU A 85 2.95 17.65 -3.52
C GLU A 85 1.41 17.53 -3.54
N LEU A 86 0.83 17.13 -4.67
CA LEU A 86 -0.61 16.89 -4.78
C LEU A 86 -1.08 15.74 -3.86
N CYS A 87 -0.29 14.68 -3.70
CA CYS A 87 -0.61 13.60 -2.78
C CYS A 87 -0.58 14.06 -1.31
N GLU A 88 0.37 14.90 -0.91
CA GLU A 88 0.41 15.49 0.43
C GLU A 88 -0.82 16.37 0.70
N ILE A 89 -1.15 17.25 -0.25
CA ILE A 89 -2.37 18.07 -0.17
C ILE A 89 -3.60 17.17 -0.03
N ALA A 90 -3.71 16.11 -0.86
CA ALA A 90 -4.82 15.18 -0.75
C ALA A 90 -4.87 14.46 0.59
N ARG A 91 -3.72 14.08 1.16
CA ARG A 91 -3.65 13.45 2.47
C ARG A 91 -4.18 14.37 3.56
N GLU A 92 -3.76 15.63 3.55
CA GLU A 92 -4.22 16.63 4.52
C GLU A 92 -5.73 16.89 4.41
N GLU A 93 -6.25 17.13 3.20
CA GLU A 93 -7.70 17.37 3.00
C GLU A 93 -8.55 16.17 3.42
N LEU A 94 -8.07 14.95 3.18
CA LEU A 94 -8.75 13.73 3.60
C LEU A 94 -8.77 13.56 5.13
N THR A 95 -7.72 14.02 5.81
CA THR A 95 -7.61 13.98 7.27
C THR A 95 -8.45 15.08 7.92
N GLU A 96 -8.30 16.33 7.48
CA GLU A 96 -9.04 17.49 8.01
C GLU A 96 -10.54 17.39 7.75
N GLY A 97 -10.93 16.83 6.60
CA GLY A 97 -12.32 16.56 6.26
C GLY A 97 -12.94 15.39 7.01
N GLY A 98 -12.18 14.66 7.85
CA GLY A 98 -12.70 13.54 8.63
C GLY A 98 -13.12 12.34 7.79
N TYR A 99 -12.58 12.19 6.58
CA TYR A 99 -12.95 11.10 5.67
C TYR A 99 -12.39 9.75 6.12
N ASN A 100 -11.40 9.73 7.02
CA ASN A 100 -10.74 8.52 7.51
C ASN A 100 -10.29 7.57 6.38
N ILE A 101 -9.77 8.11 5.28
CA ILE A 101 -9.19 7.28 4.22
C ILE A 101 -7.81 6.78 4.65
N GLY A 102 -7.57 5.48 4.58
CA GLY A 102 -6.36 4.85 5.11
C GLY A 102 -5.08 5.22 4.37
N ARG A 103 -5.15 5.46 3.06
CA ARG A 103 -3.96 5.73 2.24
C ARG A 103 -4.22 6.63 1.02
N VAL A 104 -3.29 7.56 0.76
CA VAL A 104 -3.17 8.24 -0.54
C VAL A 104 -2.02 7.59 -1.31
N ILE A 105 -2.22 7.27 -2.59
CA ILE A 105 -1.22 6.57 -3.41
C ILE A 105 -0.89 7.35 -4.67
N ALA A 106 0.37 7.77 -4.79
CA ALA A 106 0.95 8.29 -6.01
C ALA A 106 1.15 7.16 -7.03
N ARG A 107 0.59 7.32 -8.23
CA ARG A 107 0.63 6.34 -9.32
C ARG A 107 1.25 6.97 -10.57
N PRO A 108 2.55 7.27 -10.54
CA PRO A 108 3.22 7.78 -11.73
C PRO A 108 3.23 6.72 -12.84
N PHE A 109 3.12 7.20 -14.07
CA PHE A 109 3.19 6.35 -15.26
C PHE A 109 3.97 7.02 -16.39
N ILE A 110 4.42 6.20 -17.33
CA ILE A 110 5.09 6.59 -18.58
C ILE A 110 4.37 5.97 -19.77
N GLY A 111 4.70 6.41 -20.97
CA GLY A 111 4.15 5.90 -22.23
C GLY A 111 3.51 7.00 -23.04
N ASP A 112 3.33 6.77 -24.34
CA ASP A 112 2.94 7.82 -25.29
C ASP A 112 1.46 7.79 -25.68
N LYS A 113 0.77 6.67 -25.46
CA LYS A 113 -0.63 6.45 -25.87
C LYS A 113 -1.30 5.32 -25.12
N ALA A 114 -2.63 5.23 -25.27
CA ALA A 114 -3.41 4.11 -24.75
C ALA A 114 -2.87 2.76 -25.25
N GLY A 115 -2.82 1.75 -24.37
CA GLY A 115 -2.23 0.44 -24.62
C GLY A 115 -0.71 0.38 -24.43
N ASN A 116 -0.03 1.54 -24.34
CA ASN A 116 1.41 1.64 -24.08
C ASN A 116 1.74 2.19 -22.68
N PHE A 117 0.75 2.61 -21.90
CA PHE A 117 1.00 3.19 -20.58
C PHE A 117 1.49 2.15 -19.58
N GLN A 118 2.51 2.51 -18.81
CA GLN A 118 3.13 1.66 -17.79
C GLN A 118 3.33 2.43 -16.51
N ARG A 119 2.86 1.88 -15.39
CA ARG A 119 3.15 2.42 -14.06
C ARG A 119 4.63 2.25 -13.74
N THR A 120 5.23 3.26 -13.12
CA THR A 120 6.66 3.22 -12.77
C THR A 120 6.89 2.72 -11.35
N GLY A 121 8.18 2.50 -11.03
CA GLY A 121 8.64 2.20 -9.67
C GLY A 121 8.59 3.40 -8.71
N ASN A 122 8.29 4.60 -9.19
CA ASN A 122 8.20 5.84 -8.40
C ASN A 122 6.88 5.96 -7.60
N ARG A 123 6.20 4.84 -7.37
CA ARG A 123 5.04 4.76 -6.48
C ARG A 123 5.43 5.26 -5.09
N HIS A 124 4.60 6.14 -4.54
CA HIS A 124 4.71 6.62 -3.16
C HIS A 124 3.37 6.49 -2.46
N ASP A 125 3.38 6.08 -1.19
CA ASP A 125 2.19 5.79 -0.41
C ASP A 125 2.20 6.62 0.86
N LEU A 126 1.16 7.44 1.07
CA LEU A 126 0.95 8.24 2.27
C LEU A 126 -0.14 7.57 3.12
N ALA A 127 0.30 6.74 4.06
CA ALA A 127 -0.58 6.06 5.01
C ALA A 127 -0.90 6.96 6.21
N VAL A 128 -2.05 6.73 6.83
CA VAL A 128 -2.35 7.30 8.15
C VAL A 128 -1.38 6.69 9.18
N GLU A 129 -0.76 7.54 9.99
CA GLU A 129 0.10 7.09 11.08
C GLU A 129 -0.71 6.32 12.14
N PRO A 130 -0.12 5.34 12.82
CA PRO A 130 -0.78 4.68 13.95
C PRO A 130 -1.25 5.70 15.00
N PRO A 131 -2.48 5.61 15.52
CA PRO A 131 -3.08 6.64 16.39
C PRO A 131 -2.42 6.73 17.78
N ALA A 132 -1.53 5.81 18.11
CA ALA A 132 -0.76 5.79 19.35
C ALA A 132 0.57 5.06 19.12
N PRO A 133 1.61 5.33 19.95
CA PRO A 133 2.90 4.65 19.86
C PRO A 133 2.74 3.12 19.84
N THR A 134 3.26 2.50 18.79
CA THR A 134 3.19 1.05 18.56
C THR A 134 4.24 0.31 19.40
N VAL A 135 4.13 -1.02 19.49
CA VAL A 135 5.19 -1.84 20.10
C VAL A 135 6.51 -1.68 19.35
N LEU A 136 6.47 -1.51 18.02
CA LEU A 136 7.64 -1.24 17.19
C LEU A 136 8.33 0.06 17.63
N GLN A 137 7.55 1.14 17.77
CA GLN A 137 8.06 2.44 18.21
C GLN A 137 8.65 2.36 19.62
N LYS A 138 7.97 1.70 20.57
CA LYS A 138 8.47 1.52 21.93
C LYS A 138 9.75 0.70 22.00
N LEU A 139 9.89 -0.33 21.17
CA LEU A 139 11.12 -1.13 21.10
C LEU A 139 12.31 -0.26 20.66
N VAL A 140 12.12 0.56 19.63
CA VAL A 140 13.17 1.46 19.12
C VAL A 140 13.51 2.54 20.15
N ASP A 141 12.49 3.29 20.59
CA ASP A 141 12.71 4.52 21.36
C ASP A 141 13.07 4.25 22.83
N GLU A 142 12.45 3.24 23.45
CA GLU A 142 12.60 2.99 24.89
C GLU A 142 13.61 1.88 25.20
N LYS A 143 13.86 0.96 24.26
CA LYS A 143 14.69 -0.23 24.49
C LYS A 143 15.95 -0.29 23.62
N GLN A 144 16.15 0.71 22.75
CA GLN A 144 17.27 0.74 21.79
C GLN A 144 17.31 -0.53 20.92
N GLY A 145 16.13 -1.08 20.63
CA GLY A 145 15.98 -2.26 19.78
C GLY A 145 15.89 -1.89 18.30
N HIS A 146 15.77 -2.93 17.48
CA HIS A 146 15.72 -2.81 16.03
C HIS A 146 14.45 -3.43 15.46
N VAL A 147 13.92 -2.80 14.41
CA VAL A 147 12.76 -3.31 13.67
C VAL A 147 13.12 -3.33 12.19
N VAL A 148 13.29 -4.53 11.66
CA VAL A 148 13.50 -4.79 10.25
C VAL A 148 12.16 -5.13 9.62
N SER A 149 11.68 -4.22 8.78
CA SER A 149 10.48 -4.45 7.98
C SER A 149 10.83 -5.12 6.66
N VAL A 150 10.10 -6.18 6.31
CA VAL A 150 10.22 -6.89 5.03
C VAL A 150 8.89 -6.80 4.29
N GLY A 151 8.93 -6.36 3.03
CA GLY A 151 7.74 -6.18 2.20
C GLY A 151 6.96 -4.93 2.62
N LYS A 152 5.67 -5.09 2.93
CA LYS A 152 4.72 -3.98 3.11
C LYS A 152 4.64 -3.40 4.53
N ILE A 153 5.35 -3.95 5.51
CA ILE A 153 5.27 -3.50 6.90
C ILE A 153 5.60 -2.01 7.07
N ALA A 154 6.66 -1.50 6.45
CA ALA A 154 6.99 -0.07 6.54
C ALA A 154 5.86 0.82 6.01
N ASP A 155 5.27 0.44 4.87
CA ASP A 155 4.16 1.17 4.25
C ASP A 155 2.88 1.10 5.11
N ILE A 156 2.64 0.00 5.82
CA ILE A 156 1.47 -0.20 6.70
C ILE A 156 1.57 0.68 7.95
N TYR A 157 2.77 0.77 8.55
CA TYR A 157 3.00 1.53 9.77
C TYR A 157 3.42 2.98 9.54
N ALA A 158 3.27 3.51 8.31
CA ALA A 158 3.74 4.85 7.93
C ALA A 158 5.21 5.11 8.33
N ASN A 159 6.03 4.06 8.35
CA ASN A 159 7.42 4.06 8.80
C ASN A 159 7.64 4.30 10.31
N CYS A 160 6.59 4.42 11.12
CA CYS A 160 6.69 4.55 12.57
C CYS A 160 7.31 3.30 13.20
N GLY A 161 8.39 3.50 13.96
CA GLY A 161 9.09 2.43 14.67
C GLY A 161 9.90 1.49 13.78
N ILE A 162 10.25 1.90 12.55
CA ILE A 162 11.02 1.08 11.60
C ILE A 162 12.48 1.56 11.53
N THR A 163 13.43 0.67 11.82
CA THR A 163 14.87 1.00 11.76
C THR A 163 15.53 0.57 10.46
N LYS A 164 15.04 -0.51 9.82
CA LYS A 164 15.50 -0.99 8.51
C LYS A 164 14.32 -1.37 7.63
N LYS A 165 14.39 -1.01 6.35
CA LYS A 165 13.37 -1.31 5.33
C LYS A 165 13.96 -2.21 4.25
N VAL A 166 13.37 -3.38 4.06
CA VAL A 166 13.78 -4.35 3.05
C VAL A 166 12.63 -4.54 2.08
N LYS A 167 12.83 -4.10 0.83
CA LYS A 167 11.85 -4.28 -0.24
C LYS A 167 12.01 -5.68 -0.83
N ALA A 168 10.91 -6.42 -0.86
CA ALA A 168 10.77 -7.68 -1.56
C ALA A 168 9.34 -7.80 -2.09
N THR A 169 9.15 -8.51 -3.19
CA THR A 169 7.84 -8.67 -3.85
C THR A 169 7.73 -10.10 -4.36
N GLY A 170 6.58 -10.73 -4.12
CA GLY A 170 6.38 -12.15 -4.39
C GLY A 170 6.79 -13.01 -3.19
N LEU A 171 6.05 -14.11 -3.02
CA LEU A 171 6.16 -15.01 -1.87
C LEU A 171 7.61 -15.49 -1.63
N ASP A 172 8.29 -15.99 -2.66
CA ASP A 172 9.68 -16.47 -2.52
C ASP A 172 10.67 -15.37 -2.12
N ALA A 173 10.61 -14.21 -2.78
CA ALA A 173 11.51 -13.10 -2.46
C ALA A 173 11.29 -12.55 -1.05
N LEU A 174 10.03 -12.52 -0.59
CA LEU A 174 9.70 -12.14 0.79
C LEU A 174 10.27 -13.16 1.79
N PHE A 175 10.19 -14.44 1.47
CA PHE A 175 10.71 -15.51 2.31
C PHE A 175 12.25 -15.47 2.37
N ASP A 176 12.91 -15.35 1.22
CA ASP A 176 14.38 -15.23 1.12
C ASP A 176 14.91 -14.01 1.88
N ALA A 177 14.23 -12.86 1.72
CA ALA A 177 14.55 -11.66 2.48
C ALA A 177 14.37 -11.88 3.98
N THR A 178 13.31 -12.57 4.40
CA THR A 178 13.08 -12.89 5.83
C THR A 178 14.22 -13.74 6.39
N LEU A 179 14.60 -14.83 5.70
CA LEU A 179 15.69 -15.71 6.13
C LEU A 179 17.02 -14.97 6.22
N LYS A 180 17.31 -14.09 5.24
CA LYS A 180 18.51 -13.26 5.25
C LYS A 180 18.53 -12.34 6.47
N GLU A 181 17.42 -11.63 6.72
CA GLU A 181 17.34 -10.66 7.81
C GLU A 181 17.31 -11.34 9.18
N MET A 182 16.77 -12.55 9.31
CA MET A 182 16.89 -13.37 10.52
C MET A 182 18.34 -13.75 10.81
N LYS A 183 19.13 -14.11 9.79
CA LYS A 183 20.57 -14.42 9.96
C LYS A 183 21.41 -13.20 10.34
N GLU A 184 21.00 -12.02 9.88
CA GLU A 184 21.67 -10.75 10.19
C GLU A 184 21.17 -10.11 11.50
N ALA A 185 20.02 -10.58 12.03
CA ALA A 185 19.44 -10.03 13.24
C ALA A 185 20.32 -10.34 14.45
N GLY A 186 20.59 -9.29 15.25
CA GLY A 186 21.15 -9.45 16.59
C GLY A 186 20.07 -9.35 17.67
N ASP A 187 20.49 -9.34 18.93
CA ASP A 187 19.61 -9.20 20.08
C ASP A 187 18.66 -8.00 19.96
N LYS A 188 17.46 -8.12 20.56
CA LYS A 188 16.43 -7.07 20.60
C LYS A 188 15.98 -6.60 19.20
N THR A 189 15.95 -7.51 18.24
CA THR A 189 15.50 -7.24 16.88
C THR A 189 14.17 -7.91 16.60
N ILE A 190 13.23 -7.18 16.01
CA ILE A 190 12.04 -7.76 15.37
C ILE A 190 12.29 -7.76 13.86
N VAL A 191 12.28 -8.95 13.26
CA VAL A 191 12.13 -9.10 11.80
C VAL A 191 10.64 -9.29 11.51
N PHE A 192 10.02 -8.31 10.87
CA PHE A 192 8.59 -8.30 10.60
C PHE A 192 8.31 -8.32 9.10
N THR A 193 7.77 -9.44 8.63
CA THR A 193 7.43 -9.66 7.22
C THR A 193 5.93 -9.66 7.01
N ASN A 194 5.47 -9.03 5.92
CA ASN A 194 4.11 -9.18 5.42
C ASN A 194 4.12 -9.96 4.10
N PHE A 195 3.52 -11.15 4.09
CA PHE A 195 3.36 -12.01 2.91
C PHE A 195 2.11 -11.63 2.11
N VAL A 196 2.19 -10.49 1.42
CA VAL A 196 1.03 -9.80 0.81
C VAL A 196 0.36 -10.53 -0.37
N ASP A 197 1.03 -11.52 -0.98
CA ASP A 197 0.52 -12.25 -2.15
C ASP A 197 -0.80 -12.99 -1.85
N PHE A 198 -0.97 -13.50 -0.62
CA PHE A 198 -2.21 -14.16 -0.20
C PHE A 198 -3.44 -13.26 -0.33
N ASP A 199 -3.29 -11.97 -0.03
CA ASP A 199 -4.37 -10.99 -0.16
C ASP A 199 -4.45 -10.43 -1.60
N SER A 200 -3.34 -9.89 -2.09
CA SER A 200 -3.32 -9.07 -3.32
C SER A 200 -3.25 -9.85 -4.64
N SER A 201 -2.51 -10.97 -4.66
CA SER A 201 -2.30 -11.77 -5.87
C SER A 201 -3.40 -12.80 -6.04
N TRP A 202 -3.88 -13.40 -4.95
CA TRP A 202 -4.82 -14.53 -5.00
C TRP A 202 -6.18 -14.25 -4.35
N GLY A 203 -6.22 -13.70 -3.13
CA GLY A 203 -7.46 -13.47 -2.39
C GLY A 203 -8.44 -12.54 -3.12
N HIS A 204 -8.02 -11.29 -3.37
CA HIS A 204 -8.83 -10.30 -4.11
C HIS A 204 -9.18 -10.73 -5.54
N ARG A 205 -8.39 -11.62 -6.15
CA ARG A 205 -8.62 -12.15 -7.50
C ARG A 205 -9.46 -13.42 -7.53
N ARG A 206 -9.85 -13.95 -6.35
CA ARG A 206 -10.56 -15.22 -6.19
C ARG A 206 -9.84 -16.38 -6.89
N ASP A 207 -8.51 -16.38 -6.88
CA ASP A 207 -7.69 -17.43 -7.46
C ASP A 207 -7.44 -18.53 -6.43
N ILE A 208 -8.36 -19.51 -6.37
CA ILE A 208 -8.31 -20.62 -5.42
C ILE A 208 -7.03 -21.46 -5.60
N ALA A 209 -6.70 -21.79 -6.84
CA ALA A 209 -5.55 -22.65 -7.15
C ALA A 209 -4.23 -21.96 -6.79
N GLY A 210 -4.09 -20.67 -7.12
CA GLY A 210 -2.94 -19.85 -6.74
C GLY A 210 -2.79 -19.71 -5.23
N TYR A 211 -3.90 -19.47 -4.51
CA TYR A 211 -3.89 -19.34 -3.05
C TYR A 211 -3.42 -20.66 -2.39
N ALA A 212 -3.99 -21.80 -2.81
CA ALA A 212 -3.63 -23.11 -2.27
C ALA A 212 -2.15 -23.45 -2.53
N ALA A 213 -1.67 -23.22 -3.76
CA ALA A 213 -0.26 -23.41 -4.11
C ALA A 213 0.67 -22.51 -3.29
N GLY A 214 0.27 -21.26 -3.02
CA GLY A 214 1.00 -20.34 -2.15
C GLY A 214 1.11 -20.86 -0.72
N LEU A 215 0.03 -21.43 -0.16
CA LEU A 215 0.04 -22.00 1.19
C LEU A 215 0.94 -23.24 1.27
N GLU A 216 0.87 -24.14 0.28
CA GLU A 216 1.76 -25.31 0.20
C GLU A 216 3.23 -24.92 0.06
N LEU A 217 3.53 -23.87 -0.71
CA LEU A 217 4.88 -23.33 -0.82
C LEU A 217 5.36 -22.76 0.53
N PHE A 218 4.53 -21.96 1.19
CA PHE A 218 4.87 -21.39 2.50
C PHE A 218 5.15 -22.48 3.54
N ASP A 219 4.28 -23.50 3.63
CA ASP A 219 4.43 -24.63 4.55
C ASP A 219 5.73 -25.41 4.29
N ARG A 220 6.04 -25.69 3.01
CA ARG A 220 7.27 -26.39 2.61
C ARG A 220 8.55 -25.66 3.03
N ARG A 221 8.51 -24.32 3.06
CA ARG A 221 9.64 -23.47 3.42
C ARG A 221 9.70 -23.17 4.92
N LEU A 222 8.65 -23.45 5.68
CA LEU A 222 8.60 -23.19 7.12
C LEU A 222 9.76 -23.83 7.92
N PRO A 223 10.24 -25.05 7.60
CA PRO A 223 11.44 -25.62 8.24
C PRO A 223 12.68 -24.72 8.14
N GLU A 224 12.87 -24.00 7.03
CA GLU A 224 14.00 -23.08 6.86
C GLU A 224 13.97 -21.92 7.88
N LEU A 225 12.77 -21.42 8.24
CA LEU A 225 12.62 -20.41 9.28
C LEU A 225 12.89 -21.02 10.66
N MET A 226 12.32 -22.20 10.92
CA MET A 226 12.43 -22.87 12.23
C MET A 226 13.87 -23.22 12.58
N GLU A 227 14.70 -23.58 11.61
CA GLU A 227 16.14 -23.86 11.81
C GLU A 227 16.93 -22.63 12.28
N LEU A 228 16.42 -21.41 12.04
CA LEU A 228 17.06 -20.16 12.45
C LEU A 228 16.58 -19.64 13.81
N VAL A 229 15.53 -20.23 14.39
CA VAL A 229 14.99 -19.80 15.70
C VAL A 229 15.83 -20.43 16.80
N GLY A 230 16.57 -19.59 17.55
CA GLY A 230 17.35 -20.00 18.72
C GLY A 230 16.49 -20.24 19.97
N GLU A 231 17.14 -20.61 21.08
CA GLU A 231 16.46 -20.90 22.36
C GLU A 231 15.75 -19.68 22.98
N ASP A 232 16.27 -18.48 22.73
CA ASP A 232 15.75 -17.20 23.24
C ASP A 232 14.84 -16.47 22.22
N ASP A 233 14.64 -17.05 21.03
CA ASP A 233 13.86 -16.45 19.96
C ASP A 233 12.38 -16.89 20.01
N ILE A 234 11.51 -16.04 19.47
CA ILE A 234 10.08 -16.34 19.33
C ILE A 234 9.68 -16.13 17.87
N LEU A 235 9.15 -17.17 17.25
CA LEU A 235 8.48 -17.09 15.95
C LEU A 235 6.97 -16.94 16.14
N ILE A 236 6.40 -15.88 15.55
CA ILE A 236 4.96 -15.63 15.56
C ILE A 236 4.45 -15.66 14.12
N LEU A 237 3.50 -16.56 13.85
CA LEU A 237 2.76 -16.62 12.59
C LEU A 237 1.31 -16.22 12.84
N THR A 238 0.79 -15.29 12.05
CA THR A 238 -0.57 -14.77 12.21
C THR A 238 -1.08 -14.18 10.89
N ALA A 239 -2.36 -13.81 10.87
CA ALA A 239 -3.01 -13.08 9.79
C ALA A 239 -3.69 -11.82 10.34
N ASP A 240 -3.79 -10.78 9.52
CA ASP A 240 -4.45 -9.52 9.84
C ASP A 240 -5.96 -9.57 9.60
N HIS A 241 -6.42 -10.27 8.55
CA HIS A 241 -7.84 -10.54 8.27
C HIS A 241 -8.02 -11.77 7.36
N GLY A 242 -9.28 -12.13 7.11
CA GLY A 242 -9.63 -13.16 6.12
C GLY A 242 -9.84 -12.56 4.73
N CYS A 243 -9.17 -13.13 3.72
CA CYS A 243 -9.36 -12.79 2.30
C CYS A 243 -9.44 -14.08 1.45
N GLY A 244 -10.29 -15.01 1.89
CA GLY A 244 -10.45 -16.31 1.23
C GLY A 244 -11.07 -16.18 -0.18
N PRO A 245 -10.54 -16.88 -1.20
CA PRO A 245 -10.99 -16.76 -2.58
C PRO A 245 -12.42 -17.30 -2.81
N GLU A 246 -12.96 -18.08 -1.87
CA GLU A 246 -14.32 -18.61 -1.88
C GLU A 246 -15.34 -17.75 -1.10
N LEU A 247 -14.90 -16.72 -0.36
CA LEU A 247 -15.82 -15.91 0.45
C LEU A 247 -16.68 -15.00 -0.44
N ASP A 248 -17.95 -15.37 -0.59
CA ASP A 248 -18.98 -14.38 -0.88
C ASP A 248 -19.06 -13.43 0.31
N ARG A 249 -18.94 -12.12 0.04
CA ARG A 249 -19.07 -11.07 1.05
C ARG A 249 -20.51 -11.12 1.55
N TYR A 250 -20.73 -11.67 2.75
CA TYR A 250 -21.98 -11.50 3.50
C TYR A 250 -21.98 -10.17 4.23
#